data_AF-A0A1Q4UKR3-F1
#
_entry.id   AF-A0A1Q4UKR3-F1
#
_cell.length_a   1.000
_cell.length_b   1.000
_cell.length_c   1.000
_cell.angle_alpha   90.00
_cell.angle_beta   90.00
_cell.angle_gamma   90.00
#
_symmetry.space_group_name_H-M   'P 1'
#
loop_
_entity.id
_entity.type
_entity.pdbx_description
1 polymer ?
#
loop_
_entity_poly.entity_id
_entity_poly.type
_entity_poly.pdbx_seq_one_letter_code
_entity_poly.pdbx_strand_id
1 'polypeptide(L)'
;AFDNDEADVLSSGSGEIEIIATAGNITQANGSTIDGGSGKVALTAGDSQTLDQVKTSGADIAITAQNGSVTAKDFITTSGAKIGIKAAQNVAFDNDEADVTSTGSGDVTITATAGDLYQEDESTIDGGTGKVTLTAGKKVTLDQVQTSAAAVKITAQAGDVVANDFIMTSDAAIEITGDNDVSFTNGLSDVTSSGTGAVTIIATKGNITQANGSTIDGGSDRVTLTAGDSQTL
;
A
#
# COMPACT_ATOMS: atom_id res chain seq x y z
N ALA A 1 12.97 -2.94 -21.36
CA ALA A 1 13.82 -3.40 -20.25
C ALA A 1 14.98 -2.44 -20.14
N PHE A 2 15.23 -1.94 -18.93
CA PHE A 2 16.45 -1.22 -18.58
C PHE A 2 17.46 -2.29 -18.15
N ASP A 3 18.25 -2.80 -19.08
CA ASP A 3 18.91 -4.13 -18.98
C ASP A 3 20.38 -4.06 -18.50
N ASN A 4 20.74 -3.04 -17.71
CA ASN A 4 22.04 -2.99 -17.02
C ASN A 4 21.87 -2.47 -15.57
N ASP A 5 22.77 -2.87 -14.69
CA ASP A 5 22.76 -2.61 -13.24
C ASP A 5 22.92 -1.11 -12.86
N GLU A 6 22.88 -0.19 -13.83
CA GLU A 6 23.04 1.26 -13.66
C GLU A 6 22.07 2.09 -14.55
N ALA A 7 21.01 1.48 -15.11
CA ALA A 7 20.13 2.18 -16.05
C ALA A 7 19.13 3.08 -15.31
N ASP A 8 19.63 4.19 -14.79
CA ASP A 8 18.83 5.22 -14.15
C ASP A 8 18.09 6.08 -15.19
N VAL A 9 16.84 6.42 -14.88
CA VAL A 9 16.10 7.46 -15.58
C VAL A 9 15.99 8.66 -14.65
N LEU A 10 16.81 9.68 -14.91
CA LEU A 10 16.91 10.87 -14.08
C LEU A 10 16.32 12.09 -14.79
N SER A 11 15.40 12.79 -14.11
CA SER A 11 15.01 14.16 -14.42
C SER A 11 15.65 15.10 -13.39
N SER A 12 16.73 15.79 -13.77
CA SER A 12 17.48 16.69 -12.87
C SER A 12 16.79 18.05 -12.63
N GLY A 13 15.47 18.14 -12.81
CA GLY A 13 14.69 19.38 -12.76
C GLY A 13 13.20 19.14 -12.56
N SER A 14 12.35 20.06 -13.01
CA SER A 14 10.89 19.94 -12.92
C SER A 14 10.24 19.21 -14.11
N GLY A 15 11.04 18.50 -14.92
CA GLY A 15 10.55 17.77 -16.08
C GLY A 15 9.84 16.50 -15.63
N GLU A 16 8.63 16.26 -16.15
CA GLU A 16 7.93 15.00 -15.94
C GLU A 16 8.67 13.85 -16.62
N ILE A 17 8.82 12.73 -15.91
CA ILE A 17 9.19 11.45 -16.50
C ILE A 17 7.89 10.73 -16.86
N GLU A 18 7.66 10.52 -18.15
CA GLU A 18 6.56 9.70 -18.66
C GLU A 18 7.12 8.51 -19.43
N ILE A 19 6.85 7.29 -18.94
CA ILE A 19 7.25 6.03 -19.59
C ILE A 19 6.00 5.23 -19.90
N ILE A 20 5.79 4.93 -21.18
CA ILE A 20 4.64 4.19 -21.68
C ILE A 20 5.10 2.97 -22.46
N ALA A 21 4.78 1.78 -21.97
CA ALA A 21 4.91 0.52 -22.70
C ALA A 21 3.53 0.09 -23.22
N THR A 22 3.07 0.62 -24.36
CA THR A 22 1.66 0.53 -24.82
C THR A 22 1.03 -0.87 -24.77
N ALA A 23 1.79 -1.92 -25.09
CA ALA A 23 1.29 -3.30 -25.09
C ALA A 23 2.10 -4.24 -24.18
N GLY A 24 3.20 -3.76 -23.59
CA GLY A 24 4.20 -4.61 -22.94
C GLY A 24 4.44 -4.25 -21.49
N ASN A 25 5.51 -4.81 -20.97
CA ASN A 25 5.94 -4.62 -19.59
C ASN A 25 6.89 -3.42 -19.44
N ILE A 26 6.89 -2.82 -18.25
CA ILE A 26 8.00 -2.00 -17.77
C ILE A 26 8.78 -2.85 -16.76
N THR A 27 10.08 -3.00 -16.97
CA THR A 27 10.95 -3.80 -16.10
C THR A 27 12.21 -2.99 -15.82
N GLN A 28 12.41 -2.67 -14.55
CA GLN A 28 13.66 -2.15 -13.99
C GLN A 28 14.61 -3.31 -13.67
N ALA A 29 15.90 -3.09 -13.88
CA ALA A 29 16.94 -3.95 -13.32
C ALA A 29 17.05 -3.68 -11.82
N ASN A 30 17.60 -4.65 -11.09
CA ASN A 30 17.91 -4.48 -9.68
C ASN A 30 18.97 -3.37 -9.51
N GLY A 31 18.75 -2.47 -8.55
CA GLY A 31 19.56 -1.29 -8.29
C GLY A 31 19.31 -0.10 -9.22
N SER A 32 18.35 -0.19 -10.16
CA SER A 32 18.07 0.92 -11.10
C SER A 32 17.02 1.88 -10.54
N THR A 33 17.23 3.18 -10.74
CA THR A 33 16.35 4.22 -10.20
C THR A 33 15.64 5.03 -11.29
N ILE A 34 14.33 5.20 -11.14
CA ILE A 34 13.59 6.26 -11.84
C ILE A 34 13.43 7.43 -10.87
N ASP A 35 14.24 8.49 -11.04
CA ASP A 35 14.23 9.68 -10.19
C ASP A 35 13.67 10.89 -10.96
N GLY A 36 12.44 11.27 -10.63
CA GLY A 36 11.75 12.43 -11.22
C GLY A 36 12.27 13.78 -10.76
N GLY A 37 13.19 13.85 -9.79
CA GLY A 37 13.60 15.11 -9.19
C GLY A 37 12.37 15.84 -8.64
N SER A 38 12.16 17.11 -9.00
CA SER A 38 10.94 17.84 -8.62
C SER A 38 9.78 17.67 -9.60
N GLY A 39 9.95 16.86 -10.64
CA GLY A 39 8.94 16.51 -11.62
C GLY A 39 8.17 15.25 -11.26
N LYS A 40 6.97 15.13 -11.82
CA LYS A 40 6.12 13.94 -11.69
C LYS A 40 6.76 12.74 -12.38
N VAL A 41 6.49 11.54 -11.85
CA VAL A 41 6.78 10.27 -12.51
C VAL A 41 5.47 9.58 -12.88
N ALA A 42 5.29 9.26 -14.15
CA ALA A 42 4.13 8.55 -14.68
C ALA A 42 4.59 7.30 -15.46
N LEU A 43 4.29 6.11 -14.94
CA LEU A 43 4.67 4.83 -15.54
C LEU A 43 3.41 4.06 -15.95
N THR A 44 3.21 3.86 -17.25
CA THR A 44 2.06 3.10 -17.77
C THR A 44 2.53 1.89 -18.59
N ALA A 45 2.26 0.70 -18.09
CA ALA A 45 2.45 -0.55 -18.84
C ALA A 45 1.14 -1.06 -19.42
N GLY A 46 1.20 -1.58 -20.64
CA GLY A 46 0.11 -2.29 -21.29
C GLY A 46 -0.18 -3.61 -20.60
N ASP A 47 0.84 -4.29 -20.09
CA ASP A 47 0.69 -5.53 -19.34
C ASP A 47 1.08 -5.31 -17.87
N SER A 48 2.30 -5.69 -17.48
CA SER A 48 2.76 -5.68 -16.08
C SER A 48 3.96 -4.74 -15.84
N GLN A 49 4.22 -4.44 -14.57
CA GLN A 49 5.39 -3.67 -14.13
C GLN A 49 6.17 -4.45 -13.08
N THR A 50 7.49 -4.52 -13.27
CA THR A 50 8.43 -4.92 -12.22
C THR A 50 9.35 -3.74 -12.00
N LEU A 51 9.18 -3.10 -10.84
CA LEU A 51 9.84 -1.88 -10.47
C LEU A 51 10.85 -2.16 -9.37
N ASP A 52 11.92 -1.39 -9.41
CA ASP A 52 12.95 -1.39 -8.39
C ASP A 52 12.79 -0.09 -7.60
N GLN A 53 13.64 0.92 -7.81
CA GLN A 53 13.49 2.20 -7.15
C GLN A 53 12.71 3.22 -8.00
N VAL A 54 11.68 3.86 -7.43
CA VAL A 54 10.98 4.99 -8.05
C VAL A 54 10.85 6.13 -7.05
N LYS A 55 11.29 7.33 -7.43
CA LYS A 55 11.28 8.47 -6.49
C LYS A 55 11.03 9.81 -7.14
N THR A 56 10.54 10.74 -6.32
CA THR A 56 10.58 12.17 -6.58
C THR A 56 10.90 12.95 -5.29
N SER A 57 11.17 14.23 -5.46
CA SER A 57 11.47 15.22 -4.42
C SER A 57 10.25 16.09 -4.08
N GLY A 58 9.04 15.51 -4.15
CA GLY A 58 7.80 16.22 -3.79
C GLY A 58 6.81 16.41 -4.96
N ALA A 59 6.88 15.56 -5.97
CA ALA A 59 5.90 15.49 -7.04
C ALA A 59 5.23 14.10 -7.10
N ASP A 60 4.07 14.03 -7.76
CA ASP A 60 3.28 12.79 -7.76
C ASP A 60 4.04 11.64 -8.44
N ILE A 61 3.79 10.43 -7.95
CA ILE A 61 4.16 9.16 -8.61
C ILE A 61 2.87 8.45 -9.00
N ALA A 62 2.70 8.17 -10.28
CA ALA A 62 1.56 7.44 -10.82
C ALA A 62 2.03 6.20 -11.59
N ILE A 63 1.62 5.03 -11.11
CA ILE A 63 2.04 3.72 -11.62
C ILE A 63 0.79 2.96 -12.07
N THR A 64 0.75 2.51 -13.32
CA THR A 64 -0.40 1.83 -13.90
C THR A 64 0.00 0.63 -14.74
N ALA A 65 -0.44 -0.56 -14.32
CA ALA A 65 -0.44 -1.79 -15.12
C ALA A 65 -1.85 -2.03 -15.66
N GLN A 66 -2.06 -1.85 -16.97
CA GLN A 66 -3.40 -1.82 -17.57
C GLN A 66 -4.09 -3.18 -17.63
N ASN A 67 -3.33 -4.26 -17.85
CA ASN A 67 -3.88 -5.62 -17.95
C ASN A 67 -3.26 -6.59 -16.95
N GLY A 68 -2.08 -6.27 -16.41
CA GLY A 68 -1.30 -7.14 -15.56
C GLY A 68 -1.16 -6.62 -14.13
N SER A 69 -0.02 -6.95 -13.53
CA SER A 69 0.29 -6.68 -12.12
C SER A 69 1.37 -5.61 -11.97
N VAL A 70 1.47 -5.01 -10.79
CA VAL A 70 2.63 -4.24 -10.35
C VAL A 70 3.36 -5.03 -9.27
N THR A 71 4.67 -5.20 -9.44
CA THR A 71 5.57 -5.75 -8.44
C THR A 71 6.65 -4.70 -8.16
N ALA A 72 6.81 -4.28 -6.91
CA ALA A 72 7.94 -3.46 -6.47
C ALA A 72 8.92 -4.33 -5.66
N LYS A 73 10.22 -4.11 -5.87
CA LYS A 73 11.32 -4.88 -5.28
C LYS A 73 12.23 -4.07 -4.35
N ASP A 74 11.97 -2.77 -4.29
CA ASP A 74 12.66 -1.79 -3.48
C ASP A 74 11.67 -0.63 -3.34
N PHE A 75 12.12 0.56 -2.95
CA PHE A 75 11.20 1.62 -2.56
C PHE A 75 10.50 2.38 -3.70
N ILE A 76 9.30 2.86 -3.39
CA ILE A 76 8.58 3.92 -4.12
C ILE A 76 8.37 5.10 -3.16
N THR A 77 9.01 6.24 -3.40
CA THR A 77 9.04 7.34 -2.42
C THR A 77 8.85 8.75 -2.99
N THR A 78 8.16 9.61 -2.25
CA THR A 78 8.09 11.05 -2.55
C THR A 78 8.07 11.88 -1.27
N SER A 79 8.63 13.09 -1.32
CA SER A 79 8.60 14.03 -0.20
C SER A 79 7.33 14.89 -0.19
N GLY A 80 6.18 14.25 -0.05
CA GLY A 80 4.90 14.90 0.30
C GLY A 80 3.87 15.07 -0.82
N ALA A 81 4.09 14.45 -1.97
CA ALA A 81 3.11 14.35 -3.05
C ALA A 81 2.45 12.96 -3.08
N LYS A 82 1.50 12.74 -3.98
CA LYS A 82 0.71 11.52 -3.97
C LYS A 82 1.49 10.35 -4.57
N ILE A 83 1.28 9.16 -4.02
CA ILE A 83 1.67 7.91 -4.68
C ILE A 83 0.39 7.17 -5.05
N GLY A 84 0.20 6.93 -6.35
CA GLY A 84 -0.90 6.13 -6.89
C GLY A 84 -0.37 4.90 -7.61
N ILE A 85 -0.73 3.71 -7.13
CA ILE A 85 -0.41 2.44 -7.78
C ILE A 85 -1.71 1.76 -8.17
N LYS A 86 -1.89 1.47 -9.46
CA LYS A 86 -3.06 0.77 -9.97
C LYS A 86 -2.66 -0.37 -10.88
N ALA A 87 -3.12 -1.57 -10.55
CA ALA A 87 -3.00 -2.76 -11.39
C ALA A 87 -4.39 -3.31 -11.72
N ALA A 88 -4.52 -3.89 -12.91
CA ALA A 88 -5.71 -4.69 -13.24
C ALA A 88 -5.75 -5.97 -12.41
N GLN A 89 -4.59 -6.61 -12.23
CA GLN A 89 -4.45 -7.86 -11.49
C GLN A 89 -3.94 -7.56 -10.07
N ASN A 90 -2.71 -7.95 -9.74
CA ASN A 90 -2.18 -7.88 -8.39
C ASN A 90 -1.29 -6.64 -8.20
N VAL A 91 -1.13 -6.22 -6.95
CA VAL A 91 -0.02 -5.37 -6.51
C VAL A 91 0.76 -6.12 -5.45
N ALA A 92 2.08 -6.23 -5.60
CA ALA A 92 2.96 -6.93 -4.67
C ALA A 92 4.17 -6.07 -4.30
N PHE A 93 4.50 -6.05 -3.01
CA PHE A 93 5.75 -5.55 -2.44
C PHE A 93 6.54 -6.79 -2.03
N ASP A 94 7.54 -7.16 -2.84
CA ASP A 94 8.07 -8.54 -2.93
C ASP A 94 9.13 -8.89 -1.87
N ASN A 95 9.60 -7.92 -1.08
CA ASN A 95 10.63 -8.08 -0.05
C ASN A 95 10.51 -6.96 1.01
N ASP A 96 11.37 -7.03 2.02
CA ASP A 96 11.49 -6.07 3.13
C ASP A 96 11.88 -4.66 2.67
N GLU A 97 12.56 -4.51 1.53
CA GLU A 97 12.90 -3.20 0.98
C GLU A 97 11.80 -2.55 0.13
N ALA A 98 10.70 -3.26 -0.17
CA ALA A 98 9.65 -2.79 -1.09
C ALA A 98 8.69 -1.75 -0.48
N ASP A 99 9.24 -0.73 0.17
CA ASP A 99 8.51 0.32 0.88
C ASP A 99 7.74 1.27 -0.07
N VAL A 100 6.59 1.76 0.38
CA VAL A 100 5.86 2.86 -0.26
C VAL A 100 5.70 4.01 0.69
N THR A 101 6.44 5.10 0.49
CA THR A 101 6.52 6.19 1.46
C THR A 101 6.23 7.56 0.84
N SER A 102 5.20 8.24 1.35
CA SER A 102 4.95 9.67 1.12
C SER A 102 5.23 10.44 2.42
N THR A 103 6.44 10.99 2.59
CA THR A 103 6.85 11.59 3.89
C THR A 103 6.12 12.89 4.27
N GLY A 104 5.29 13.45 3.38
CA GLY A 104 4.55 14.69 3.61
C GLY A 104 3.04 14.47 3.66
N SER A 105 2.24 15.29 2.98
CA SER A 105 0.76 15.26 3.05
C SER A 105 0.09 14.58 1.87
N GLY A 106 0.86 13.95 0.98
CA GLY A 106 0.33 13.29 -0.19
C GLY A 106 -0.22 11.92 0.16
N ASP A 107 -1.45 11.65 -0.29
CA ASP A 107 -2.09 10.36 -0.06
C ASP A 107 -1.34 9.23 -0.80
N VAL A 108 -1.31 8.05 -0.18
CA VAL A 108 -0.92 6.78 -0.80
C VAL A 108 -2.18 6.01 -1.15
N THR A 109 -2.37 5.71 -2.44
CA THR A 109 -3.51 4.94 -2.93
C THR A 109 -3.02 3.76 -3.76
N ILE A 110 -3.35 2.55 -3.33
CA ILE A 110 -2.94 1.31 -3.99
C ILE A 110 -4.19 0.50 -4.33
N THR A 111 -4.31 0.09 -5.61
CA THR A 111 -5.48 -0.65 -6.11
C THR A 111 -5.06 -1.83 -6.97
N ALA A 112 -5.33 -3.05 -6.49
CA ALA A 112 -5.32 -4.29 -7.27
C ALA A 112 -6.76 -4.60 -7.71
N THR A 113 -7.14 -4.28 -8.94
CA THR A 113 -8.56 -4.18 -9.34
C THR A 113 -9.30 -5.52 -9.23
N ALA A 114 -8.73 -6.59 -9.79
CA ALA A 114 -9.32 -7.93 -9.80
C ALA A 114 -8.50 -8.94 -8.99
N GLY A 115 -7.28 -8.57 -8.60
CA GLY A 115 -6.33 -9.43 -7.92
C GLY A 115 -6.16 -9.13 -6.44
N ASP A 116 -5.02 -9.57 -5.94
CA ASP A 116 -4.61 -9.44 -4.55
C ASP A 116 -3.70 -8.23 -4.37
N LEU A 117 -3.72 -7.65 -3.17
CA LEU A 117 -2.67 -6.77 -2.66
C LEU A 117 -1.86 -7.57 -1.65
N TYR A 118 -0.55 -7.63 -1.87
CA TYR A 118 0.36 -8.37 -1.03
C TYR A 118 1.55 -7.50 -0.64
N GLN A 119 1.93 -7.61 0.63
CA GLN A 119 3.07 -6.97 1.24
C GLN A 119 3.87 -8.08 1.93
N GLU A 120 5.13 -8.26 1.55
CA GLU A 120 6.05 -9.17 2.23
C GLU A 120 6.39 -8.60 3.62
N ASP A 121 6.77 -9.49 4.53
CA ASP A 121 7.18 -9.14 5.90
C ASP A 121 8.27 -8.06 5.89
N GLU A 122 8.22 -7.16 6.88
CA GLU A 122 9.11 -6.01 7.12
C GLU A 122 9.00 -4.82 6.15
N SER A 123 8.33 -4.95 5.01
CA SER A 123 8.04 -3.78 4.15
C SER A 123 6.99 -2.86 4.78
N THR A 124 6.98 -1.58 4.39
CA THR A 124 6.13 -0.54 4.98
C THR A 124 5.38 0.29 3.94
N ILE A 125 4.09 0.52 4.20
CA ILE A 125 3.30 1.54 3.49
C ILE A 125 3.08 2.73 4.45
N ASP A 126 3.74 3.86 4.19
CA ASP A 126 3.67 5.06 5.00
C ASP A 126 3.11 6.26 4.21
N GLY A 127 1.93 6.73 4.63
CA GLY A 127 1.29 7.92 4.07
C GLY A 127 1.83 9.26 4.60
N GLY A 128 2.76 9.24 5.55
CA GLY A 128 3.19 10.43 6.28
C GLY A 128 1.98 11.08 6.96
N THR A 129 1.75 12.36 6.70
CA THR A 129 0.53 13.07 7.15
C THR A 129 -0.68 12.89 6.20
N GLY A 130 -0.49 12.21 5.06
CA GLY A 130 -1.52 11.89 4.07
C GLY A 130 -2.23 10.57 4.36
N LYS A 131 -3.38 10.35 3.72
CA LYS A 131 -4.17 9.13 3.90
C LYS A 131 -3.50 7.93 3.25
N VAL A 132 -3.80 6.75 3.76
CA VAL A 132 -3.51 5.48 3.10
C VAL A 132 -4.82 4.82 2.68
N THR A 133 -4.98 4.50 1.40
CA THR A 133 -6.14 3.78 0.86
C THR A 133 -5.70 2.57 0.05
N LEU A 134 -5.98 1.38 0.57
CA LEU A 134 -5.59 0.09 0.00
C LEU A 134 -6.85 -0.67 -0.45
N THR A 135 -6.89 -1.11 -1.69
CA THR A 135 -8.03 -1.85 -2.22
C THR A 135 -7.55 -3.02 -3.09
N ALA A 136 -8.07 -4.21 -2.81
CA ALA A 136 -7.90 -5.38 -3.65
C ALA A 136 -9.27 -5.94 -4.08
N GLY A 137 -9.35 -6.45 -5.29
CA GLY A 137 -10.52 -7.17 -5.80
C GLY A 137 -10.75 -8.49 -5.06
N LYS A 138 -9.68 -9.11 -4.57
CA LYS A 138 -9.69 -10.36 -3.81
C LYS A 138 -9.16 -10.14 -2.41
N LYS A 139 -7.94 -10.57 -2.10
CA LYS A 139 -7.34 -10.57 -0.76
C LYS A 139 -6.41 -9.37 -0.58
N VAL A 140 -6.34 -8.87 0.66
CA VAL A 140 -5.31 -7.94 1.11
C VAL A 140 -4.47 -8.64 2.18
N THR A 141 -3.17 -8.79 1.96
CA THR A 141 -2.20 -9.26 2.97
C THR A 141 -1.23 -8.13 3.22
N LEU A 142 -1.11 -7.71 4.49
CA LEU A 142 -0.36 -6.55 4.91
C LEU A 142 0.62 -6.93 6.01
N ASP A 143 1.71 -6.19 6.03
CA ASP A 143 2.64 -6.13 7.15
C ASP A 143 2.44 -4.81 7.88
N GLN A 144 3.33 -3.83 7.69
CA GLN A 144 3.26 -2.51 8.33
C GLN A 144 2.53 -1.48 7.46
N VAL A 145 1.51 -0.82 8.02
CA VAL A 145 0.80 0.30 7.36
C VAL A 145 0.64 1.46 8.34
N GLN A 146 1.03 2.66 7.95
CA GLN A 146 0.94 3.82 8.84
C GLN A 146 0.66 5.16 8.17
N THR A 147 0.22 6.08 9.01
CA THR A 147 0.24 7.52 8.78
C THR A 147 0.37 8.20 10.13
N SER A 148 0.95 9.38 10.17
CA SER A 148 1.11 10.15 11.40
C SER A 148 -0.16 10.89 11.84
N ALA A 149 -1.18 11.05 11.01
CA ALA A 149 -2.36 11.88 11.36
C ALA A 149 -3.62 11.66 10.50
N ALA A 150 -3.57 10.84 9.45
CA ALA A 150 -4.67 10.71 8.50
C ALA A 150 -5.32 9.33 8.58
N ALA A 151 -6.41 9.17 7.84
CA ALA A 151 -7.17 7.93 7.84
C ALA A 151 -6.43 6.82 7.09
N VAL A 152 -6.57 5.60 7.59
CA VAL A 152 -6.19 4.37 6.89
C VAL A 152 -7.46 3.64 6.49
N LYS A 153 -7.60 3.31 5.20
CA LYS A 153 -8.71 2.51 4.68
C LYS A 153 -8.19 1.31 3.92
N ILE A 154 -8.63 0.12 4.31
CA ILE A 154 -8.22 -1.16 3.73
C ILE A 154 -9.48 -1.92 3.30
N THR A 155 -9.51 -2.40 2.07
CA THR A 155 -10.67 -3.13 1.52
C THR A 155 -10.27 -4.30 0.65
N ALA A 156 -10.69 -5.50 1.03
CA ALA A 156 -10.69 -6.72 0.22
C ALA A 156 -12.12 -6.98 -0.26
N GLN A 157 -12.39 -6.76 -1.56
CA GLN A 157 -13.76 -6.72 -2.08
C GLN A 157 -14.45 -8.08 -2.19
N ALA A 158 -13.69 -9.17 -2.33
CA ALA A 158 -14.22 -10.53 -2.48
C ALA A 158 -13.41 -11.57 -1.70
N GLY A 159 -12.55 -11.12 -0.78
CA GLY A 159 -11.62 -11.97 -0.06
C GLY A 159 -11.34 -11.46 1.35
N ASP A 160 -10.23 -11.94 1.90
CA ASP A 160 -9.85 -11.69 3.28
C ASP A 160 -8.97 -10.44 3.40
N VAL A 161 -8.95 -9.85 4.58
CA VAL A 161 -7.84 -9.00 5.02
C VAL A 161 -7.02 -9.77 6.04
N VAL A 162 -5.70 -9.83 5.83
CA VAL A 162 -4.74 -10.44 6.74
C VAL A 162 -3.70 -9.38 7.08
N ALA A 163 -3.56 -9.05 8.36
CA ALA A 163 -2.53 -8.14 8.87
C ALA A 163 -1.56 -8.94 9.75
N ASN A 164 -0.27 -8.80 9.46
CA ASN A 164 0.80 -9.54 10.13
C ASN A 164 1.58 -8.68 11.12
N ASP A 165 1.68 -7.38 10.90
CA ASP A 165 2.28 -6.45 11.85
C ASP A 165 1.29 -5.29 12.08
N PHE A 166 1.77 -4.08 12.35
CA PHE A 166 0.89 -3.00 12.77
C PHE A 166 0.18 -2.26 11.63
N ILE A 167 -1.01 -1.77 11.95
CA ILE A 167 -1.73 -0.74 11.21
C ILE A 167 -1.96 0.42 12.17
N MET A 168 -1.38 1.58 11.90
CA MET A 168 -1.45 2.69 12.86
C MET A 168 -1.72 4.08 12.28
N THR A 169 -2.36 4.90 13.11
CA THR A 169 -2.44 6.36 12.96
C THR A 169 -2.50 7.03 14.31
N SER A 170 -2.26 8.34 14.38
CA SER A 170 -2.29 9.05 15.66
C SER A 170 -3.63 9.70 15.99
N ASP A 171 -4.43 10.11 15.00
CA ASP A 171 -5.60 10.99 15.24
C ASP A 171 -6.70 10.88 14.16
N ALA A 172 -6.84 9.71 13.55
CA ALA A 172 -7.80 9.52 12.47
C ALA A 172 -8.34 8.09 12.40
N ALA A 173 -9.40 7.90 11.64
CA ALA A 173 -10.05 6.59 11.58
C ALA A 173 -9.19 5.54 10.87
N ILE A 174 -9.20 4.32 11.39
CA ILE A 174 -8.78 3.12 10.68
C ILE A 174 -10.03 2.33 10.31
N GLU A 175 -10.22 2.05 9.02
CA GLU A 175 -11.32 1.23 8.50
C GLU A 175 -10.75 0.03 7.74
N ILE A 176 -11.04 -1.18 8.24
CA ILE A 176 -10.63 -2.44 7.62
C ILE A 176 -11.89 -3.21 7.23
N THR A 177 -12.03 -3.56 5.96
CA THR A 177 -13.15 -4.36 5.46
C THR A 177 -12.67 -5.53 4.63
N GLY A 178 -12.94 -6.75 5.10
CA GLY A 178 -12.91 -7.97 4.30
C GLY A 178 -14.32 -8.39 3.90
N ASP A 179 -14.50 -8.87 2.67
CA ASP A 179 -15.76 -9.52 2.28
C ASP A 179 -15.93 -10.86 3.00
N ASN A 180 -14.83 -11.58 3.18
CA ASN A 180 -14.76 -12.82 3.97
C ASN A 180 -14.20 -12.54 5.36
N ASP A 181 -13.00 -13.03 5.68
CA ASP A 181 -12.40 -12.93 7.01
C ASP A 181 -11.54 -11.65 7.17
N VAL A 182 -11.38 -11.20 8.41
CA VAL A 182 -10.32 -10.25 8.81
C VAL A 182 -9.50 -10.90 9.92
N SER A 183 -8.20 -11.06 9.69
CA SER A 183 -7.30 -11.79 10.60
C SER A 183 -6.07 -10.96 11.00
N PHE A 184 -5.82 -10.88 12.30
CA PHE A 184 -4.61 -10.35 12.93
C PHE A 184 -3.81 -11.55 13.43
N THR A 185 -2.77 -11.94 12.71
CA THR A 185 -2.26 -13.33 12.71
C THR A 185 -1.30 -13.65 13.84
N ASN A 186 -0.69 -12.64 14.45
CA ASN A 186 0.29 -12.82 15.52
C ASN A 186 0.24 -11.66 16.54
N GLY A 187 1.13 -11.69 17.54
CA GLY A 187 1.14 -10.73 18.64
C GLY A 187 1.67 -9.33 18.29
N LEU A 188 2.16 -9.12 17.07
CA LEU A 188 2.57 -7.81 16.53
C LEU A 188 1.47 -7.20 15.66
N SER A 189 0.40 -7.96 15.34
CA SER A 189 -0.65 -7.54 14.41
C SER A 189 -1.60 -6.49 14.99
N ASP A 190 -1.04 -5.40 15.52
CA ASP A 190 -1.73 -4.34 16.24
C ASP A 190 -2.48 -3.40 15.29
N VAL A 191 -3.67 -2.94 15.69
CA VAL A 191 -4.41 -1.88 15.00
C VAL A 191 -4.64 -0.73 15.97
N THR A 192 -3.91 0.36 15.81
CA THR A 192 -3.90 1.46 16.79
C THR A 192 -4.18 2.81 16.15
N SER A 193 -5.23 3.47 16.62
CA SER A 193 -5.45 4.90 16.43
C SER A 193 -5.33 5.60 17.79
N SER A 194 -4.13 6.09 18.14
CA SER A 194 -3.78 6.43 19.54
C SER A 194 -4.51 7.63 20.15
N GLY A 195 -5.07 8.51 19.32
CA GLY A 195 -5.67 9.78 19.73
C GLY A 195 -7.19 9.73 19.70
N THR A 196 -7.82 10.48 18.80
CA THR A 196 -9.30 10.59 18.71
C THR A 196 -9.93 9.79 17.56
N GLY A 197 -9.15 8.96 16.87
CA GLY A 197 -9.66 8.21 15.72
C GLY A 197 -10.27 6.87 16.08
N ALA A 198 -11.47 6.60 15.58
CA ALA A 198 -12.12 5.29 15.74
C ALA A 198 -11.42 4.18 14.92
N VAL A 199 -11.46 2.95 15.43
CA VAL A 199 -11.11 1.75 14.65
C VAL A 199 -12.39 1.01 14.29
N THR A 200 -12.59 0.73 13.01
CA THR A 200 -13.72 -0.06 12.50
C THR A 200 -13.20 -1.24 11.68
N ILE A 201 -13.57 -2.44 12.09
CA ILE A 201 -13.21 -3.69 11.41
C ILE A 201 -14.48 -4.44 11.05
N ILE A 202 -14.58 -4.81 9.78
CA ILE A 202 -15.75 -5.48 9.21
C ILE A 202 -15.27 -6.72 8.44
N ALA A 203 -15.68 -7.89 8.90
CA ALA A 203 -15.65 -9.14 8.13
C ALA A 203 -17.09 -9.38 7.66
N THR A 204 -17.41 -9.06 6.41
CA THR A 204 -18.80 -8.94 5.95
C THR A 204 -19.55 -10.26 6.03
N LYS A 205 -18.91 -11.35 5.62
CA LYS A 205 -19.46 -12.71 5.64
C LYS A 205 -18.75 -13.62 6.62
N GLY A 206 -17.47 -13.36 6.88
CA GLY A 206 -16.59 -14.24 7.64
C GLY A 206 -16.38 -13.80 9.09
N ASN A 207 -15.23 -14.21 9.59
CA ASN A 207 -14.80 -14.05 10.97
C ASN A 207 -13.88 -12.87 11.16
N ILE A 208 -13.87 -12.32 12.37
CA ILE A 208 -12.75 -11.52 12.86
C ILE A 208 -11.94 -12.40 13.80
N THR A 209 -10.66 -12.62 13.48
CA THR A 209 -9.72 -13.39 14.30
C THR A 209 -8.59 -12.50 14.77
N GLN A 210 -8.36 -12.46 16.07
CA GLN A 210 -7.25 -11.75 16.70
C GLN A 210 -6.38 -12.76 17.45
N ALA A 211 -5.09 -12.80 17.11
CA ALA A 211 -4.13 -13.63 17.82
C ALA A 211 -3.82 -13.06 19.21
N ASN A 212 -3.51 -13.95 20.16
CA ASN A 212 -3.07 -13.53 21.49
C ASN A 212 -1.82 -12.64 21.38
N GLY A 213 -1.89 -11.47 22.02
CA GLY A 213 -0.78 -10.52 22.09
C GLY A 213 -0.98 -9.28 21.23
N SER A 214 -1.80 -9.34 20.18
CA SER A 214 -2.13 -8.13 19.42
C SER A 214 -3.19 -7.29 20.11
N THR A 215 -3.26 -6.02 19.72
CA THR A 215 -4.13 -4.99 20.28
C THR A 215 -4.97 -4.36 19.18
N ILE A 216 -6.25 -4.09 19.46
CA ILE A 216 -7.11 -3.24 18.62
C ILE A 216 -7.54 -2.05 19.50
N ASP A 217 -7.01 -0.86 19.21
CA ASP A 217 -7.19 0.34 20.03
C ASP A 217 -7.64 1.53 19.18
N GLY A 218 -8.81 2.09 19.51
CA GLY A 218 -9.36 3.32 18.95
C GLY A 218 -9.00 4.58 19.75
N GLY A 219 -8.00 4.47 20.63
CA GLY A 219 -7.53 5.54 21.48
C GLY A 219 -8.63 6.00 22.44
N SER A 220 -8.99 7.26 22.33
CA SER A 220 -10.07 7.88 23.13
C SER A 220 -11.46 7.78 22.49
N ASP A 221 -11.57 7.29 21.26
CA ASP A 221 -12.87 7.01 20.59
C ASP A 221 -13.22 5.51 20.73
N ARG A 222 -13.90 4.93 19.74
CA ARG A 222 -14.44 3.57 19.78
C ARG A 222 -13.67 2.59 18.91
N VAL A 223 -13.71 1.33 19.34
CA VAL A 223 -13.48 0.17 18.49
C VAL A 223 -14.83 -0.42 18.10
N THR A 224 -15.04 -0.66 16.80
CA THR A 224 -16.22 -1.32 16.25
C THR A 224 -15.80 -2.56 15.48
N LEU A 225 -16.23 -3.74 15.93
CA LEU A 225 -15.98 -5.02 15.28
C LEU A 225 -17.32 -5.60 14.78
N THR A 226 -17.44 -5.85 13.48
CA THR A 226 -18.62 -6.49 12.88
C THR A 226 -18.18 -7.73 12.09
N ALA A 227 -18.56 -8.90 12.55
CA ALA A 227 -18.31 -10.16 11.85
C ALA A 227 -19.64 -10.74 11.34
N GLY A 228 -19.62 -11.27 10.12
CA GLY A 228 -20.75 -11.98 9.53
C GLY A 228 -20.99 -13.35 10.16
N ASP A 229 -19.92 -13.99 10.64
CA ASP A 229 -19.95 -15.30 11.30
C ASP A 229 -19.59 -15.20 12.80
N SER A 230 -18.30 -15.10 13.14
CA SER A 230 -17.85 -15.06 14.54
C SER A 230 -16.68 -14.11 14.83
N GLN A 231 -16.46 -13.83 16.11
CA GLN A 231 -15.31 -13.08 16.61
C GLN A 231 -14.51 -13.98 17.55
N THR A 232 -13.23 -14.19 17.25
CA THR A 232 -12.25 -14.85 18.13
C THR A 232 -11.23 -13.80 18.55
N LEU A 233 -11.32 -13.34 19.81
CA LEU A 233 -10.56 -12.23 20.38
C LEU A 233 -9.72 -12.67 21.58
#